data_AF-A0A0U3F6K4-F1
#
_entry.id   AF-A0A0U3F6K4-F1
#
_cell.length_a   1.000
_cell.length_b   1.000
_cell.length_c   1.000
_cell.angle_alpha   90.00
_cell.angle_beta   90.00
_cell.angle_gamma   90.00
#
_symmetry.space_group_name_H-M   'P 1'
#
loop_
_entity.id
_entity.type
_entity.pdbx_description
1 polymer ?
#
loop_
_entity_poly.entity_id
_entity_poly.type
_entity_poly.pdbx_seq_one_letter_code
_entity_poly.pdbx_strand_id
1 'polypeptide(L)'
;MYEFEPASPTYVISDTIVEHHLRGRDRTRADLPGGYRLTLRTRERHGQLEAALAAPSPTGPARICTARISAHTPTPVTSRILDAVTRFAPALPDARDARPPLAAVARLLTTGAPFQRPDEPGLFVRFGHAEAWLEGRRLGVTLGSPGSGLSLVLGGPWDAPSTARLTAAVLRELTEAAQLAGQVAALLKPGPWQVMSDQWHPDAALVLPATRRPDPEDPLGRRISRALRTVQHDLRAAQPDWDFQELIAAEGSAVALRVTLRERAVPRMVRKVVMLDGFVPDEVGNTRTTFTPADLPAPPDFAPPPPPHEVPSLDLHAAPKNERHSFGVKLELNDWAYALEPRAVFYGPGWYPFHEHVTRREKDPTAPLHDRDVPTGRTVPARVRLSPDVENFSWANEYVQLTPVDHRVQARLHLYVGQERGSTLVRTVMLEIDLRAKRVMLPPQMPTALRHQAEVKGRRILDLLLAARRERRRGVNEPRAVLAPWNRGDPPSADT
;
A
#
# COMPACT_ATOMS: atom_id res chain seq x y z
N MET A 1 -29.99 -10.75 -19.53
CA MET A 1 -30.87 -11.36 -18.50
C MET A 1 -30.54 -10.57 -17.23
N TYR A 2 -31.42 -9.67 -16.80
CA TYR A 2 -31.18 -8.85 -15.60
C TYR A 2 -31.23 -9.79 -14.38
N GLU A 3 -30.12 -9.93 -13.66
CA GLU A 3 -30.12 -10.60 -12.36
C GLU A 3 -31.08 -9.84 -11.44
N PHE A 4 -32.06 -10.54 -10.91
CA PHE A 4 -32.97 -10.03 -9.91
C PHE A 4 -32.15 -9.81 -8.64
N GLU A 5 -31.65 -8.59 -8.40
CA GLU A 5 -31.15 -8.23 -7.07
C GLU A 5 -32.37 -8.13 -6.14
N PRO A 6 -32.55 -9.05 -5.19
CA PRO A 6 -33.63 -8.91 -4.22
C PRO A 6 -33.41 -7.62 -3.41
N ALA A 7 -34.47 -6.84 -3.22
CA ALA A 7 -34.43 -5.67 -2.35
C ALA A 7 -33.84 -6.05 -0.99
N SER A 8 -32.78 -5.34 -0.55
CA SER A 8 -32.04 -5.71 0.66
C SER A 8 -32.96 -5.75 1.89
N PRO A 9 -33.06 -6.90 2.60
CA PRO A 9 -33.85 -7.01 3.82
C PRO A 9 -33.24 -6.28 5.03
N THR A 10 -32.11 -5.58 4.90
CA THR A 10 -31.37 -4.94 6.01
C THR A 10 -32.27 -4.12 6.94
N TYR A 11 -33.15 -3.27 6.41
CA TYR A 11 -34.03 -2.43 7.23
C TYR A 11 -35.05 -3.26 8.01
N VAL A 12 -35.70 -4.24 7.37
CA VAL A 12 -36.67 -5.14 8.03
C VAL A 12 -35.99 -5.99 9.10
N ILE A 13 -34.76 -6.46 8.85
CA ILE A 13 -33.94 -7.16 9.84
C ILE A 13 -33.67 -6.23 11.03
N SER A 14 -33.26 -5.00 10.78
CA SER A 14 -32.97 -4.00 11.82
C SER A 14 -34.20 -3.71 12.69
N ASP A 15 -35.34 -3.43 12.06
CA ASP A 15 -36.60 -3.17 12.76
C ASP A 15 -37.03 -4.36 13.61
N THR A 16 -36.85 -5.58 13.09
CA THR A 16 -37.15 -6.81 13.82
C THR A 16 -36.26 -6.98 15.07
N ILE A 17 -34.97 -6.66 14.95
CA ILE A 17 -34.02 -6.71 16.09
C ILE A 17 -34.37 -5.64 17.12
N VAL A 18 -34.65 -4.41 16.69
CA VAL A 18 -35.06 -3.31 17.58
C VAL A 18 -36.36 -3.69 18.31
N GLU A 19 -37.37 -4.19 17.58
CA GLU A 19 -38.64 -4.64 18.17
C GLU A 19 -38.43 -5.78 19.18
N HIS A 20 -37.57 -6.75 18.86
CA HIS A 20 -37.24 -7.86 19.76
C HIS A 20 -36.67 -7.36 21.09
N HIS A 21 -35.70 -6.45 21.04
CA HIS A 21 -35.11 -5.85 22.23
C HIS A 21 -36.10 -4.98 23.01
N LEU A 22 -36.86 -4.11 22.33
CA LEU A 22 -37.83 -3.21 22.98
C LEU A 22 -38.94 -3.97 23.69
N ARG A 23 -39.44 -5.05 23.09
CA ARG A 23 -40.53 -5.86 23.66
C ARG A 23 -40.03 -6.88 24.69
N GLY A 24 -38.71 -7.06 24.82
CA GLY A 24 -38.11 -8.02 25.76
C GLY A 24 -38.64 -9.45 25.59
N ARG A 25 -38.95 -9.86 24.35
CA ARG A 25 -39.51 -11.20 24.07
C ARG A 25 -38.43 -12.26 24.07
N ASP A 26 -38.71 -13.43 24.60
CA ASP A 26 -37.81 -14.60 24.48
C ASP A 26 -37.62 -15.04 23.01
N ARG A 27 -38.62 -14.76 22.16
CA ARG A 27 -38.60 -15.13 20.75
C ARG A 27 -39.38 -14.15 19.87
N THR A 28 -38.78 -13.73 18.76
CA THR A 28 -39.44 -12.98 17.68
C THR A 28 -39.29 -13.73 16.37
N ARG A 29 -40.32 -13.69 15.51
CA ARG A 29 -40.27 -14.20 14.13
C ARG A 29 -40.72 -13.11 13.18
N ALA A 30 -40.04 -12.97 12.05
CA ALA A 30 -40.41 -12.04 10.99
C ALA A 30 -40.22 -12.72 9.62
N ASP A 31 -41.16 -12.48 8.72
CA ASP A 31 -40.99 -12.74 7.30
C ASP A 31 -40.25 -11.54 6.67
N LEU A 32 -39.25 -11.83 5.86
CA LEU A 32 -38.39 -10.85 5.21
C LEU A 32 -38.70 -10.81 3.70
N PRO A 33 -38.35 -9.70 3.00
CA PRO A 33 -38.39 -9.62 1.54
C PRO A 33 -37.76 -10.84 0.86
N GLY A 34 -38.32 -11.26 -0.28
CA GLY A 34 -37.84 -12.41 -1.02
C GLY A 34 -38.16 -13.78 -0.39
N GLY A 35 -39.08 -13.83 0.58
CA GLY A 35 -39.55 -15.10 1.18
C GLY A 35 -38.62 -15.68 2.25
N TYR A 36 -37.63 -14.92 2.69
CA TYR A 36 -36.74 -15.30 3.80
C TYR A 36 -37.48 -15.20 5.13
N ARG A 37 -37.02 -15.94 6.14
CA ARG A 37 -37.56 -15.89 7.51
C ARG A 37 -36.47 -15.71 8.54
N LEU A 38 -36.67 -14.75 9.43
CA LEU A 38 -35.81 -14.49 10.58
C LEU A 38 -36.48 -14.95 11.86
N THR A 39 -35.78 -15.70 12.68
CA THR A 39 -36.15 -15.99 14.07
C THR A 39 -35.07 -15.46 14.99
N LEU A 40 -35.45 -14.63 15.95
CA LEU A 40 -34.59 -14.11 17.01
C LEU A 40 -34.96 -14.74 18.34
N ARG A 41 -33.95 -14.98 19.19
CA ARG A 41 -34.09 -15.45 20.56
C ARG A 41 -33.07 -14.79 21.48
N THR A 42 -33.48 -14.49 22.70
CA THR A 42 -32.62 -14.07 23.80
C THR A 42 -32.95 -14.93 25.01
N ARG A 43 -31.97 -15.67 25.55
CA ARG A 43 -32.20 -16.61 26.67
C ARG A 43 -32.12 -15.94 28.04
N GLU A 44 -31.39 -14.83 28.12
CA GLU A 44 -31.20 -14.04 29.33
C GLU A 44 -31.47 -12.57 29.00
N ARG A 45 -31.99 -11.81 29.97
CA ARG A 45 -32.24 -10.38 29.80
C ARG A 45 -30.88 -9.69 29.61
N HIS A 46 -30.64 -9.11 28.43
CA HIS A 46 -29.34 -8.59 27.98
C HIS A 46 -28.28 -9.65 27.63
N GLY A 47 -28.68 -10.91 27.42
CA GLY A 47 -27.80 -11.99 26.99
C GLY A 47 -27.48 -11.97 25.49
N GLN A 48 -26.74 -12.98 25.03
CA GLN A 48 -26.41 -13.15 23.60
C GLN A 48 -27.68 -13.26 22.74
N LEU A 49 -27.67 -12.58 21.60
CA LEU A 49 -28.72 -12.69 20.59
C LEU A 49 -28.46 -13.95 19.74
N GLU A 50 -29.42 -14.87 19.73
CA GLU A 50 -29.44 -16.00 18.81
C GLU A 50 -30.35 -15.67 17.63
N ALA A 51 -29.81 -15.72 16.41
CA ALA A 51 -30.59 -15.57 15.18
C ALA A 51 -30.59 -16.86 14.37
N ALA A 52 -31.71 -17.20 13.75
CA ALA A 52 -31.80 -18.25 12.76
C ALA A 52 -32.47 -17.70 11.51
N LEU A 53 -31.81 -17.88 10.38
CA LEU A 53 -32.25 -17.39 9.07
C LEU A 53 -32.56 -18.57 8.17
N ALA A 54 -33.72 -18.50 7.51
CA ALA A 54 -34.15 -19.49 6.54
C ALA A 54 -34.46 -18.85 5.19
N ALA A 55 -34.02 -19.49 4.11
CA ALA A 55 -34.34 -19.13 2.73
C ALA A 55 -35.60 -19.85 2.26
N PRO A 56 -36.34 -19.29 1.28
CA PRO A 56 -37.38 -20.04 0.59
C PRO A 56 -36.77 -21.22 -0.18
N SER A 57 -37.46 -22.37 -0.18
CA SER A 57 -37.06 -23.56 -0.93
C SER A 57 -38.32 -24.34 -1.38
N PRO A 58 -38.25 -25.13 -2.48
CA PRO A 58 -39.36 -25.93 -2.98
C PRO A 58 -39.98 -26.87 -1.95
N THR A 59 -39.20 -27.34 -0.97
CA THR A 59 -39.65 -28.26 0.09
C THR A 59 -40.06 -27.53 1.38
N GLY A 60 -40.20 -26.21 1.33
CA GLY A 60 -40.42 -25.34 2.48
C GLY A 60 -39.12 -24.66 2.97
N PRO A 61 -39.21 -23.71 3.92
CA PRO A 61 -38.08 -22.87 4.32
C PRO A 61 -36.88 -23.68 4.79
N ALA A 62 -35.73 -23.49 4.14
CA ALA A 62 -34.47 -24.17 4.46
C ALA A 62 -33.59 -23.27 5.32
N ARG A 63 -33.07 -23.79 6.44
CA ARG A 63 -32.20 -23.00 7.32
C ARG A 63 -30.83 -22.82 6.68
N ILE A 64 -30.43 -21.56 6.47
CA ILE A 64 -29.16 -21.19 5.83
C ILE A 64 -28.14 -20.66 6.83
N CYS A 65 -28.57 -20.23 8.02
CA CYS A 65 -27.67 -19.77 9.07
C CYS A 65 -28.29 -19.87 10.47
N THR A 66 -27.43 -20.16 11.45
CA THR A 66 -27.62 -19.87 12.87
C THR A 66 -26.51 -18.94 13.32
N ALA A 67 -26.84 -17.82 13.95
CA ALA A 67 -25.89 -16.86 14.49
C ALA A 67 -26.02 -16.78 16.01
N ARG A 68 -24.89 -16.69 16.69
CA ARG A 68 -24.78 -16.28 18.10
C ARG A 68 -23.97 -15.01 18.15
N ILE A 69 -24.57 -13.95 18.66
CA ILE A 69 -24.04 -12.59 18.56
C ILE A 69 -23.94 -12.03 19.98
N SER A 70 -22.77 -11.48 20.31
CA SER A 70 -22.58 -10.78 21.59
C SER A 70 -23.59 -9.63 21.74
N ALA A 71 -24.07 -9.42 22.97
CA ALA A 71 -24.99 -8.32 23.28
C ALA A 71 -24.38 -6.93 23.00
N HIS A 72 -23.06 -6.84 22.94
CA HIS A 72 -22.33 -5.59 22.69
C HIS A 72 -22.21 -5.26 21.19
N THR A 73 -22.57 -6.17 20.29
CA THR A 73 -22.49 -5.91 18.84
C THR A 73 -23.61 -4.93 18.44
N PRO A 74 -23.28 -3.78 17.82
CA PRO A 74 -24.29 -2.79 17.44
C PRO A 74 -25.37 -3.37 16.51
N THR A 75 -26.63 -2.99 16.72
CA THR A 75 -27.76 -3.43 15.87
C THR A 75 -27.52 -3.23 14.38
N PRO A 76 -27.01 -2.06 13.90
CA PRO A 76 -26.77 -1.87 12.47
C PRO A 76 -25.76 -2.87 11.89
N VAL A 77 -24.72 -3.22 12.66
CA VAL A 77 -23.70 -4.21 12.28
C VAL A 77 -24.33 -5.60 12.21
N THR A 78 -25.11 -5.97 13.22
CA THR A 78 -25.86 -7.24 13.23
C THR A 78 -26.77 -7.38 12.01
N SER A 79 -27.52 -6.33 11.67
CA SER A 79 -28.44 -6.34 10.54
C SER A 79 -27.70 -6.54 9.21
N ARG A 80 -26.57 -5.84 8.99
CA ARG A 80 -25.77 -5.99 7.76
C ARG A 80 -25.08 -7.35 7.66
N ILE A 81 -24.68 -7.94 8.79
CA ILE A 81 -24.14 -9.31 8.81
C ILE A 81 -25.23 -10.32 8.41
N LEU A 82 -26.44 -10.21 8.97
CA LEU A 82 -27.54 -11.12 8.61
C LEU A 82 -28.02 -10.91 7.16
N ASP A 83 -27.98 -9.67 6.66
CA ASP A 83 -28.21 -9.37 5.24
C ASP A 83 -27.10 -9.93 4.33
N ALA A 84 -25.85 -9.94 4.77
CA ALA A 84 -24.78 -10.62 4.01
C ALA A 84 -25.07 -12.13 3.89
N VAL A 85 -25.69 -12.75 4.90
CA VAL A 85 -26.11 -14.15 4.83
C VAL A 85 -27.20 -14.36 3.79
N THR A 86 -28.21 -13.49 3.67
CA THR A 86 -29.25 -13.64 2.63
C THR A 86 -28.69 -13.51 1.22
N ARG A 87 -27.60 -12.75 1.04
CA ARG A 87 -26.93 -12.58 -0.26
C ARG A 87 -25.98 -13.71 -0.61
N PHE A 88 -25.24 -14.23 0.35
CA PHE A 88 -24.11 -15.12 0.07
C PHE A 88 -24.32 -16.57 0.46
N ALA A 89 -25.25 -16.91 1.35
CA ALA A 89 -25.51 -18.30 1.71
C ALA A 89 -26.41 -18.98 0.66
N PRO A 90 -26.15 -20.24 0.29
CA PRO A 90 -26.99 -20.96 -0.66
C PRO A 90 -28.37 -21.27 -0.07
N ALA A 91 -29.43 -21.09 -0.86
CA ALA A 91 -30.80 -21.39 -0.45
C ALA A 91 -31.05 -22.90 -0.27
N LEU A 92 -30.41 -23.72 -1.11
CA LEU A 92 -30.43 -25.18 -1.07
C LEU A 92 -28.99 -25.68 -0.97
N PRO A 93 -28.47 -25.90 0.24
CA PRO A 93 -27.11 -26.39 0.40
C PRO A 93 -27.01 -27.84 -0.09
N ASP A 94 -26.06 -28.14 -0.98
CA ASP A 94 -25.67 -29.52 -1.21
C ASP A 94 -25.03 -30.06 0.07
N ALA A 95 -25.51 -31.21 0.54
CA ALA A 95 -24.97 -31.87 1.72
C ALA A 95 -23.48 -32.22 1.56
N ARG A 96 -23.02 -32.39 0.30
CA ARG A 96 -21.62 -32.64 -0.06
C ARG A 96 -20.72 -31.42 0.17
N ASP A 97 -21.25 -30.22 -0.04
CA ASP A 97 -20.50 -28.97 0.04
C ASP A 97 -20.55 -28.31 1.42
N ALA A 98 -21.38 -28.83 2.32
CA ALA A 98 -21.57 -28.29 3.66
C ALA A 98 -20.35 -28.42 4.60
N ARG A 99 -19.18 -28.86 4.11
CA ARG A 99 -17.88 -28.85 4.81
C ARG A 99 -16.78 -28.58 3.76
N PRO A 100 -16.65 -27.35 3.28
CA PRO A 100 -15.72 -27.06 2.20
C PRO A 100 -14.28 -27.30 2.66
N PRO A 101 -13.39 -27.85 1.80
CA PRO A 101 -11.98 -27.97 2.12
C PRO A 101 -11.39 -26.59 2.48
N LEU A 102 -10.71 -26.49 3.62
CA LEU A 102 -10.15 -25.22 4.11
C LEU A 102 -9.17 -24.58 3.10
N ALA A 103 -8.43 -25.41 2.35
CA ALA A 103 -7.54 -24.94 1.29
C ALA A 103 -8.31 -24.26 0.13
N ALA A 104 -9.53 -24.70 -0.18
CA ALA A 104 -10.37 -24.07 -1.19
C ALA A 104 -10.90 -22.72 -0.70
N VAL A 105 -11.30 -22.64 0.58
CA VAL A 105 -11.71 -21.37 1.21
C VAL A 105 -10.55 -20.38 1.23
N ALA A 106 -9.36 -20.82 1.65
CA ALA A 106 -8.17 -19.97 1.72
C ALA A 106 -7.81 -19.31 0.38
N ARG A 107 -8.01 -20.01 -0.74
CA ARG A 107 -7.78 -19.48 -2.10
C ARG A 107 -8.85 -18.49 -2.57
N LEU A 108 -9.98 -18.39 -1.89
CA LEU A 108 -11.09 -17.51 -2.25
C LEU A 108 -11.22 -16.32 -1.31
N LEU A 109 -10.45 -16.29 -0.21
CA LEU A 109 -10.43 -15.16 0.71
C LEU A 109 -9.78 -13.95 0.03
N THR A 110 -10.47 -12.82 0.10
CA THR A 110 -9.96 -11.52 -0.36
C THR A 110 -9.58 -10.61 0.80
N THR A 111 -9.93 -10.96 2.03
CA THR A 111 -9.72 -10.11 3.22
C THR A 111 -8.88 -10.85 4.27
N GLY A 112 -7.82 -10.20 4.73
CA GLY A 112 -6.88 -10.73 5.71
C GLY A 112 -6.00 -11.88 5.18
N ALA A 113 -4.99 -12.25 5.99
CA ALA A 113 -4.08 -13.35 5.66
C ALA A 113 -4.58 -14.67 6.28
N PRO A 114 -4.87 -15.71 5.48
CA PRO A 114 -5.13 -17.04 6.00
C PRO A 114 -3.87 -17.67 6.60
N PHE A 115 -3.98 -18.30 7.76
CA PHE A 115 -2.93 -19.10 8.38
C PHE A 115 -3.51 -20.28 9.18
N GLN A 116 -2.65 -21.23 9.53
CA GLN A 116 -2.97 -22.38 10.38
C GLN A 116 -2.10 -22.34 11.63
N ARG A 117 -2.65 -22.79 12.77
CA ARG A 117 -1.90 -22.96 14.02
C ARG A 117 -1.50 -24.43 14.15
N PRO A 118 -0.30 -24.74 14.67
CA PRO A 118 0.17 -26.13 14.80
C PRO A 118 -0.76 -27.02 15.64
N ASP A 119 -1.36 -26.45 16.70
CA ASP A 119 -2.11 -27.21 17.72
C ASP A 119 -3.62 -26.97 17.69
N GLU A 120 -4.14 -26.18 16.75
CA GLU A 120 -5.57 -25.88 16.64
C GLU A 120 -6.13 -26.23 15.26
N PRO A 121 -7.15 -27.09 15.17
CA PRO A 121 -7.80 -27.41 13.92
C PRO A 121 -8.57 -26.21 13.37
N GLY A 122 -8.40 -25.91 12.08
CA GLY A 122 -9.16 -24.86 11.40
C GLY A 122 -8.30 -23.97 10.51
N LEU A 123 -8.95 -22.99 9.89
CA LEU A 123 -8.33 -21.92 9.14
C LEU A 123 -8.55 -20.61 9.90
N PHE A 124 -7.47 -19.88 10.18
CA PHE A 124 -7.52 -18.61 10.86
C PHE A 124 -7.25 -17.48 9.88
N VAL A 125 -7.93 -16.35 10.06
CA VAL A 125 -7.75 -15.14 9.25
C VAL A 125 -7.63 -13.97 10.19
N ARG A 126 -6.48 -13.29 10.14
CA ARG A 126 -6.25 -12.06 10.91
C ARG A 126 -6.50 -10.84 10.04
N PHE A 127 -7.24 -9.89 10.58
CA PHE A 127 -7.57 -8.63 9.92
C PHE A 127 -7.54 -7.49 10.94
N GLY A 128 -6.36 -6.87 11.07
CA GLY A 128 -6.06 -5.92 12.14
C GLY A 128 -6.25 -6.56 13.53
N HIS A 129 -7.14 -5.96 14.32
CA HIS A 129 -7.45 -6.42 15.66
C HIS A 129 -8.50 -7.55 15.68
N ALA A 130 -9.14 -7.89 14.56
CA ALA A 130 -10.07 -9.01 14.49
C ALA A 130 -9.38 -10.31 14.05
N GLU A 131 -9.86 -11.41 14.61
CA GLU A 131 -9.48 -12.76 14.20
C GLU A 131 -10.73 -13.57 13.89
N ALA A 132 -10.78 -14.11 12.67
CA ALA A 132 -11.76 -15.10 12.27
C ALA A 132 -11.16 -16.50 12.33
N TRP A 133 -11.94 -17.47 12.74
CA TRP A 133 -11.60 -18.89 12.71
C TRP A 133 -12.72 -19.68 12.01
N LEU A 134 -12.29 -20.63 11.19
CA LEU A 134 -13.14 -21.45 10.35
C LEU A 134 -12.86 -22.91 10.66
N GLU A 135 -13.85 -23.61 11.23
CA GLU A 135 -13.75 -25.03 11.53
C GLU A 135 -15.08 -25.73 11.23
N GLY A 136 -15.02 -26.77 10.39
CA GLY A 136 -16.20 -27.55 10.00
C GLY A 136 -17.28 -26.69 9.34
N ARG A 137 -18.36 -26.38 10.07
CA ARG A 137 -19.52 -25.59 9.62
C ARG A 137 -19.62 -24.23 10.30
N ARG A 138 -18.59 -23.83 11.04
CA ARG A 138 -18.62 -22.65 11.90
C ARG A 138 -17.60 -21.63 11.43
N LEU A 139 -18.07 -20.39 11.32
CA LEU A 139 -17.25 -19.20 11.27
C LEU A 139 -17.43 -18.50 12.61
N GLY A 140 -16.36 -18.42 13.39
CA GLY A 140 -16.34 -17.56 14.56
C GLY A 140 -15.42 -16.37 14.34
N VAL A 141 -15.82 -15.22 14.85
CA VAL A 141 -15.03 -13.98 14.78
C VAL A 141 -15.00 -13.32 16.15
N THR A 142 -13.81 -12.93 16.57
CA THR A 142 -13.57 -12.18 17.80
C THR A 142 -12.80 -10.92 17.48
N LEU A 143 -13.19 -9.80 18.08
CA LEU A 143 -12.62 -8.50 17.81
C LEU A 143 -11.73 -8.08 18.99
N GLY A 144 -10.41 -8.23 18.87
CA GLY A 144 -9.44 -8.21 19.95
C GLY A 144 -9.04 -9.62 20.41
N SER A 145 -8.12 -9.73 21.38
CA SER A 145 -7.81 -11.02 22.02
C SER A 145 -9.08 -11.64 22.62
N PRO A 146 -9.20 -12.98 22.70
CA PRO A 146 -10.35 -13.63 23.34
C PRO A 146 -10.56 -13.06 24.76
N GLY A 147 -11.61 -12.23 24.93
CA GLY A 147 -11.88 -11.50 26.18
C GLY A 147 -12.31 -10.03 26.04
N SER A 148 -12.16 -9.42 24.86
CA SER A 148 -12.51 -8.01 24.55
C SER A 148 -14.01 -7.70 24.41
N GLY A 149 -14.90 -8.69 24.52
CA GLY A 149 -16.36 -8.51 24.64
C GLY A 149 -17.20 -8.64 23.35
N LEU A 150 -16.59 -8.57 22.16
CA LEU A 150 -17.30 -8.73 20.88
C LEU A 150 -16.95 -10.08 20.24
N SER A 151 -17.94 -10.97 20.19
CA SER A 151 -17.84 -12.28 19.53
C SER A 151 -19.08 -12.57 18.69
N LEU A 152 -18.85 -13.22 17.56
CA LEU A 152 -19.87 -13.69 16.64
C LEU A 152 -19.55 -15.14 16.27
N VAL A 153 -20.53 -16.03 16.31
CA VAL A 153 -20.41 -17.37 15.73
C VAL A 153 -21.56 -17.58 14.76
N LEU A 154 -21.23 -17.76 13.49
CA LEU A 154 -22.15 -18.16 12.45
C LEU A 154 -21.97 -19.66 12.19
N GLY A 155 -23.08 -20.36 11.99
CA GLY A 155 -23.11 -21.76 11.59
C GLY A 155 -24.05 -21.95 10.42
N GLY A 156 -23.60 -22.63 9.37
CA GLY A 156 -24.45 -22.87 8.23
C GLY A 156 -23.85 -23.87 7.24
N PRO A 157 -24.67 -24.35 6.30
CA PRO A 157 -24.24 -25.28 5.28
C PRO A 157 -23.74 -24.51 4.06
N TRP A 158 -22.54 -23.96 4.13
CA TRP A 158 -21.98 -23.10 3.09
C TRP A 158 -20.91 -23.84 2.29
N ASP A 159 -20.84 -23.55 0.99
CA ASP A 159 -19.74 -23.98 0.15
C ASP A 159 -18.50 -23.08 0.37
N ALA A 160 -17.40 -23.35 -0.37
CA ALA A 160 -16.17 -22.58 -0.22
C ALA A 160 -16.33 -21.10 -0.61
N PRO A 161 -16.95 -20.74 -1.76
CA PRO A 161 -17.22 -19.36 -2.13
C PRO A 161 -18.05 -18.58 -1.10
N SER A 162 -19.16 -19.17 -0.62
CA SER A 162 -20.02 -18.56 0.38
C SER A 162 -19.27 -18.37 1.70
N THR A 163 -18.49 -19.36 2.13
CA THR A 163 -17.68 -19.27 3.36
C THR A 163 -16.68 -18.11 3.25
N ALA A 164 -15.96 -17.98 2.14
CA ALA A 164 -14.99 -16.90 1.95
C ALA A 164 -15.66 -15.51 1.91
N ARG A 165 -16.77 -15.37 1.16
CA ARG A 165 -17.53 -14.11 1.06
C ARG A 165 -18.13 -13.69 2.40
N LEU A 166 -18.69 -14.64 3.15
CA LEU A 166 -19.24 -14.37 4.49
C LEU A 166 -18.14 -14.00 5.47
N THR A 167 -16.99 -14.68 5.44
CA THR A 167 -15.83 -14.34 6.29
C THR A 167 -15.37 -12.91 6.03
N ALA A 168 -15.20 -12.53 4.76
CA ALA A 168 -14.81 -11.17 4.38
C ALA A 168 -15.87 -10.13 4.78
N ALA A 169 -17.16 -10.41 4.55
CA ALA A 169 -18.24 -9.50 4.93
C ALA A 169 -18.29 -9.28 6.45
N VAL A 170 -18.21 -10.34 7.24
CA VAL A 170 -18.22 -10.26 8.71
C VAL A 170 -17.02 -9.48 9.23
N LEU A 171 -15.81 -9.78 8.76
CA LEU A 171 -14.60 -9.07 9.19
C LEU A 171 -14.73 -7.57 8.89
N ARG A 172 -15.13 -7.20 7.66
CA ARG A 172 -15.28 -5.80 7.26
C ARG A 172 -16.34 -5.04 8.08
N GLU A 173 -17.44 -5.69 8.40
CA GLU A 173 -18.53 -5.09 9.19
C GLU A 173 -18.16 -4.90 10.65
N LEU A 174 -17.46 -5.87 11.25
CA LEU A 174 -17.05 -5.78 12.65
C LEU A 174 -15.92 -4.78 12.87
N THR A 175 -15.01 -4.61 11.91
CA THR A 175 -13.85 -3.73 12.04
C THR A 175 -14.01 -2.36 11.36
N GLU A 176 -15.19 -2.03 10.85
CA GLU A 176 -15.48 -0.78 10.11
C GLU A 176 -14.48 -0.48 8.97
N ALA A 177 -14.02 -1.52 8.25
CA ALA A 177 -12.89 -1.42 7.31
C ALA A 177 -13.08 -0.45 6.13
N ALA A 178 -14.29 0.06 5.92
CA ALA A 178 -14.60 1.05 4.89
C ALA A 178 -14.50 2.51 5.40
N GLN A 179 -14.37 2.73 6.71
CA GLN A 179 -14.45 4.06 7.32
C GLN A 179 -13.31 4.97 6.83
N LEU A 180 -12.05 4.52 6.92
CA LEU A 180 -10.92 5.31 6.44
C LEU A 180 -11.00 5.56 4.93
N ALA A 181 -11.41 4.56 4.15
CA ALA A 181 -11.60 4.72 2.71
C ALA A 181 -12.65 5.81 2.39
N GLY A 182 -13.75 5.86 3.16
CA GLY A 182 -14.76 6.91 3.04
C GLY A 182 -14.23 8.30 3.41
N GLN A 183 -13.43 8.41 4.47
CA GLN A 183 -12.78 9.66 4.88
C GLN A 183 -11.81 10.16 3.81
N VAL A 184 -10.95 9.28 3.27
CA VAL A 184 -10.03 9.60 2.18
C VAL A 184 -10.82 10.06 0.94
N ALA A 185 -11.87 9.32 0.55
CA ALA A 185 -12.69 9.67 -0.61
C ALA A 185 -13.36 11.05 -0.48
N ALA A 186 -13.80 11.42 0.72
CA ALA A 186 -14.44 12.71 0.98
C ALA A 186 -13.48 13.91 0.86
N LEU A 187 -12.17 13.68 1.07
CA LEU A 187 -11.13 14.72 0.96
C LEU A 187 -10.53 14.84 -0.44
N LEU A 188 -10.67 13.81 -1.27
CA LEU A 188 -10.17 13.87 -2.64
C LEU A 188 -11.05 14.77 -3.49
N LYS A 189 -10.40 15.66 -4.25
CA LYS A 189 -11.07 16.38 -5.34
C LYS A 189 -11.62 15.36 -6.35
N PRO A 190 -12.80 15.62 -6.95
CA PRO A 190 -13.32 14.80 -8.03
C PRO A 190 -12.25 14.62 -9.12
N GLY A 191 -12.00 13.37 -9.51
CA GLY A 191 -10.89 13.04 -10.39
C GLY A 191 -10.87 11.57 -10.79
N PRO A 192 -9.83 11.12 -11.51
CA PRO A 192 -9.72 9.76 -12.01
C PRO A 192 -9.28 8.78 -10.91
N TRP A 193 -9.78 8.94 -9.69
CA TRP A 193 -9.36 8.20 -8.51
C TRP A 193 -10.49 7.32 -7.99
N GLN A 194 -10.14 6.09 -7.65
CA GLN A 194 -10.96 5.17 -6.88
C GLN A 194 -10.33 4.99 -5.50
N VAL A 195 -11.15 5.11 -4.45
CA VAL A 195 -10.73 4.81 -3.09
C VAL A 195 -11.44 3.56 -2.61
N MET A 196 -10.69 2.64 -2.00
CA MET A 196 -11.21 1.39 -1.46
C MET A 196 -10.51 1.01 -0.15
N SER A 197 -11.09 0.09 0.59
CA SER A 197 -10.39 -0.59 1.70
C SER A 197 -9.19 -1.37 1.14
N ASP A 198 -8.08 -1.43 1.87
CA ASP A 198 -6.90 -2.17 1.41
C ASP A 198 -7.07 -3.70 1.47
N GLN A 199 -8.16 -4.18 2.08
CA GLN A 199 -8.52 -5.59 2.30
C GLN A 199 -7.55 -6.38 3.19
N TRP A 200 -6.42 -5.81 3.61
CA TRP A 200 -5.41 -6.46 4.46
C TRP A 200 -5.46 -5.98 5.91
N HIS A 201 -5.80 -4.72 6.13
CA HIS A 201 -5.91 -4.10 7.43
C HIS A 201 -7.11 -3.14 7.48
N PRO A 202 -7.96 -3.19 8.52
CA PRO A 202 -9.15 -2.33 8.58
C PRO A 202 -8.83 -0.84 8.65
N ASP A 203 -7.71 -0.49 9.29
CA ASP A 203 -7.23 0.90 9.42
C ASP A 203 -6.40 1.38 8.21
N ALA A 204 -6.61 0.80 7.03
CA ALA A 204 -5.88 1.14 5.82
C ALA A 204 -6.80 1.27 4.60
N ALA A 205 -6.51 2.28 3.79
CA ALA A 205 -7.20 2.58 2.54
C ALA A 205 -6.24 2.58 1.37
N LEU A 206 -6.75 2.31 0.18
CA LEU A 206 -6.03 2.39 -1.09
C LEU A 206 -6.66 3.46 -1.97
N VAL A 207 -5.82 4.33 -2.50
CA VAL A 207 -6.15 5.24 -3.60
C VAL A 207 -5.50 4.70 -4.87
N LEU A 208 -6.32 4.53 -5.90
CA LEU A 208 -5.97 3.88 -7.16
C LEU A 208 -6.52 4.69 -8.34
N PRO A 209 -5.95 4.56 -9.54
CA PRO A 209 -6.57 5.08 -10.76
C PRO A 209 -7.92 4.39 -11.03
N ALA A 210 -8.93 5.16 -11.43
CA ALA A 210 -10.24 4.62 -11.81
C ALA A 210 -10.18 3.83 -13.12
N THR A 211 -9.24 4.15 -14.01
CA THR A 211 -9.04 3.46 -15.29
C THR A 211 -8.17 2.21 -15.09
N ARG A 212 -8.73 1.04 -15.37
CA ARG A 212 -8.04 -0.26 -15.26
C ARG A 212 -7.04 -0.55 -16.38
N ARG A 213 -7.09 0.21 -17.49
CA ARG A 213 -6.20 0.01 -18.64
C ARG A 213 -4.96 0.89 -18.48
N PRO A 214 -3.75 0.33 -18.69
CA PRO A 214 -2.55 1.14 -18.86
C PRO A 214 -2.79 2.16 -19.98
N ASP A 215 -2.45 3.42 -19.72
CA ASP A 215 -2.43 4.45 -20.74
C ASP A 215 -1.41 4.01 -21.81
N PRO A 216 -1.81 3.83 -23.09
CA PRO A 216 -0.89 3.45 -24.16
C PRO A 216 0.27 4.44 -24.31
N GLU A 217 0.07 5.70 -23.92
CA GLU A 217 1.09 6.74 -23.92
C GLU A 217 1.95 6.77 -22.65
N ASP A 218 1.54 6.06 -21.60
CA ASP A 218 2.27 5.90 -20.34
C ASP A 218 2.35 4.42 -19.92
N PRO A 219 3.05 3.58 -20.72
CA PRO A 219 3.12 2.13 -20.50
C PRO A 219 3.80 1.73 -19.18
N LEU A 220 4.41 2.69 -18.49
CA LEU A 220 5.06 2.50 -17.19
C LEU A 220 4.28 3.10 -16.02
N GLY A 221 3.11 3.70 -16.24
CA GLY A 221 2.29 4.29 -15.18
C GLY A 221 2.95 5.44 -14.43
N ARG A 222 3.81 6.24 -15.06
CA ARG A 222 4.51 7.36 -14.43
C ARG A 222 3.67 8.62 -14.32
N ARG A 223 2.79 8.91 -15.28
CA ARG A 223 1.76 9.97 -15.15
C ARG A 223 0.89 9.64 -13.95
N ILE A 224 0.45 8.38 -13.84
CA ILE A 224 -0.28 7.85 -12.68
C ILE A 224 0.55 8.02 -11.40
N SER A 225 1.81 7.58 -11.38
CA SER A 225 2.68 7.69 -10.21
C SER A 225 2.85 9.14 -9.73
N ARG A 226 2.96 10.11 -10.66
CA ARG A 226 3.06 11.53 -10.31
C ARG A 226 1.74 12.07 -9.79
N ALA A 227 0.64 11.74 -10.45
CA ALA A 227 -0.69 12.17 -10.02
C ALA A 227 -1.03 11.58 -8.63
N LEU A 228 -0.60 10.36 -8.32
CA LEU A 228 -0.69 9.78 -6.97
C LEU A 228 0.17 10.53 -5.94
N ARG A 229 1.35 11.04 -6.33
CA ARG A 229 2.18 11.89 -5.46
C ARG A 229 1.54 13.25 -5.21
N THR A 230 0.89 13.84 -6.20
CA THR A 230 0.08 15.06 -6.01
C THR A 230 -1.04 14.80 -5.03
N VAL A 231 -1.78 13.70 -5.21
CA VAL A 231 -2.81 13.27 -4.25
C VAL A 231 -2.24 13.09 -2.85
N GLN A 232 -1.10 12.43 -2.72
CA GLN A 232 -0.42 12.25 -1.43
C GLN A 232 -0.08 13.58 -0.78
N HIS A 233 0.44 14.54 -1.56
CA HIS A 233 0.79 15.86 -1.05
C HIS A 233 -0.44 16.62 -0.54
N ASP A 234 -1.51 16.67 -1.34
CA ASP A 234 -2.77 17.32 -0.99
C ASP A 234 -3.40 16.69 0.25
N LEU A 235 -3.45 15.36 0.32
CA LEU A 235 -3.96 14.63 1.48
C LEU A 235 -3.12 14.86 2.73
N ARG A 236 -1.78 14.89 2.61
CA ARG A 236 -0.89 15.15 3.74
C ARG A 236 -1.06 16.57 4.27
N ALA A 237 -1.31 17.55 3.41
CA ALA A 237 -1.61 18.92 3.82
C ALA A 237 -2.96 19.01 4.56
N ALA A 238 -3.97 18.26 4.11
CA ALA A 238 -5.29 18.23 4.75
C ALA A 238 -5.33 17.40 6.06
N GLN A 239 -4.52 16.34 6.16
CA GLN A 239 -4.53 15.39 7.27
C GLN A 239 -3.09 15.02 7.68
N PRO A 240 -2.47 15.82 8.58
CA PRO A 240 -1.07 15.61 8.99
C PRO A 240 -0.85 14.34 9.82
N ASP A 241 -1.92 13.78 10.40
CA ASP A 241 -1.89 12.55 11.23
C ASP A 241 -1.99 11.27 10.41
N TRP A 242 -2.02 11.37 9.08
CA TRP A 242 -2.01 10.24 8.17
C TRP A 242 -0.59 9.91 7.72
N ASP A 243 -0.33 8.62 7.55
CA ASP A 243 0.86 8.07 6.94
C ASP A 243 0.54 7.48 5.57
N PHE A 244 1.56 7.44 4.73
CA PHE A 244 1.42 7.18 3.31
C PHE A 244 2.49 6.22 2.83
N GLN A 245 2.07 5.22 2.07
CA GLN A 245 2.95 4.25 1.45
C GLN A 245 2.64 4.13 -0.05
N GLU A 246 3.61 4.48 -0.90
CA GLU A 246 3.54 4.18 -2.33
C GLU A 246 3.63 2.67 -2.54
N LEU A 247 2.67 2.09 -3.27
CA LEU A 247 2.77 0.72 -3.77
C LEU A 247 3.38 0.77 -5.17
N ILE A 248 4.55 0.15 -5.31
CA ILE A 248 5.40 0.31 -6.49
C ILE A 248 5.30 -0.95 -7.37
N ALA A 249 5.05 -0.75 -8.66
CA ALA A 249 5.12 -1.79 -9.68
C ALA A 249 6.56 -2.31 -9.88
N ALA A 250 6.72 -3.42 -10.60
CA ALA A 250 8.03 -4.00 -10.83
C ALA A 250 9.00 -3.07 -11.60
N GLU A 251 8.43 -2.14 -12.33
CA GLU A 251 9.04 -1.17 -13.23
C GLU A 251 9.44 0.12 -12.50
N GLY A 252 9.11 0.21 -11.20
CA GLY A 252 9.54 1.30 -10.31
C GLY A 252 8.56 2.47 -10.17
N SER A 253 7.38 2.41 -10.79
CA SER A 253 6.34 3.44 -10.69
C SER A 253 5.34 3.15 -9.57
N ALA A 254 4.87 4.18 -8.87
CA ALA A 254 3.76 4.04 -7.95
C ALA A 254 2.47 3.78 -8.73
N VAL A 255 1.76 2.71 -8.38
CA VAL A 255 0.48 2.30 -8.99
C VAL A 255 -0.69 2.46 -8.03
N ALA A 256 -0.41 2.59 -6.74
CA ALA A 256 -1.37 2.91 -5.71
C ALA A 256 -0.72 3.73 -4.61
N LEU A 257 -1.56 4.45 -3.86
CA LEU A 257 -1.19 5.07 -2.60
C LEU A 257 -1.97 4.40 -1.49
N ARG A 258 -1.26 3.77 -0.55
CA ARG A 258 -1.84 3.24 0.67
C ARG A 258 -1.80 4.31 1.75
N VAL A 259 -2.94 4.56 2.38
CA VAL A 259 -3.14 5.57 3.42
C VAL A 259 -3.48 4.87 4.72
N THR A 260 -2.83 5.27 5.82
CA THR A 260 -3.00 4.71 7.16
C THR A 260 -3.03 5.81 8.20
N LEU A 261 -3.67 5.58 9.34
CA LEU A 261 -3.57 6.49 10.49
C LEU A 261 -2.22 6.28 11.21
N ARG A 262 -1.47 7.35 11.50
CA ARG A 262 -0.13 7.27 12.11
C ARG A 262 -0.12 6.57 13.48
N GLU A 263 -1.16 6.80 14.28
CA GLU A 263 -1.28 6.22 15.62
C GLU A 263 -1.67 4.72 15.61
N ARG A 264 -2.06 4.18 14.45
CA ARG A 264 -2.44 2.78 14.32
C ARG A 264 -1.23 1.95 13.92
N ALA A 265 -1.04 0.81 14.59
CA ALA A 265 0.03 -0.14 14.29
C ALA A 265 -0.27 -0.93 13.00
N VAL A 266 -0.31 -0.26 11.85
CA VAL A 266 -0.55 -0.87 10.54
C VAL A 266 0.77 -1.34 9.92
N PRO A 267 0.95 -2.65 9.66
CA PRO A 267 2.18 -3.15 9.06
C PRO A 267 2.39 -2.57 7.65
N ARG A 268 3.64 -2.24 7.30
CA ARG A 268 4.00 -1.79 5.94
C ARG A 268 3.97 -2.97 4.96
N MET A 269 3.50 -2.74 3.73
CA MET A 269 3.55 -3.76 2.67
C MET A 269 4.91 -3.72 1.95
N VAL A 270 5.67 -4.82 1.93
CA VAL A 270 7.11 -4.74 1.60
C VAL A 270 7.46 -4.93 0.10
N ARG A 271 6.65 -5.49 -0.81
CA ARG A 271 7.03 -5.51 -2.26
C ARG A 271 5.99 -5.93 -3.32
N LYS A 272 6.21 -5.36 -4.52
CA LYS A 272 5.77 -5.65 -5.93
C LYS A 272 4.30 -5.99 -6.19
N VAL A 273 3.58 -5.02 -6.78
CA VAL A 273 2.40 -5.28 -7.61
C VAL A 273 2.90 -5.69 -9.00
N VAL A 274 2.49 -6.86 -9.51
CA VAL A 274 2.86 -7.33 -10.85
C VAL A 274 1.82 -6.86 -11.86
N MET A 275 2.17 -5.87 -12.68
CA MET A 275 1.33 -5.25 -13.72
C MET A 275 1.30 -6.06 -15.03
N LEU A 276 1.24 -7.39 -15.00
CA LEU A 276 1.33 -8.14 -16.27
C LEU A 276 -0.01 -8.29 -17.02
N ASP A 277 -1.17 -8.19 -16.36
CA ASP A 277 -2.48 -8.39 -17.03
C ASP A 277 -3.56 -7.33 -16.66
N GLY A 278 -3.13 -6.14 -16.24
CA GLY A 278 -4.02 -5.08 -15.77
C GLY A 278 -4.24 -5.13 -14.26
N PHE A 279 -4.63 -4.00 -13.68
CA PHE A 279 -4.93 -3.93 -12.25
C PHE A 279 -6.24 -4.68 -11.99
N VAL A 280 -6.15 -5.92 -11.50
CA VAL A 280 -7.29 -6.68 -10.98
C VAL A 280 -7.34 -6.43 -9.47
N PRO A 281 -8.32 -5.68 -8.95
CA PRO A 281 -8.44 -5.40 -7.51
C PRO A 281 -8.46 -6.69 -6.65
N ASP A 282 -8.90 -7.80 -7.23
CA ASP A 282 -9.00 -9.11 -6.59
C ASP A 282 -7.64 -9.86 -6.52
N GLU A 283 -6.63 -9.45 -7.28
CA GLU A 283 -5.27 -10.06 -7.25
C GLU A 283 -4.41 -9.56 -6.10
N VAL A 284 -4.75 -8.41 -5.50
CA VAL A 284 -4.14 -7.99 -4.23
C VAL A 284 -4.45 -9.00 -3.12
N GLY A 285 -5.56 -9.75 -3.26
CA GLY A 285 -6.05 -10.76 -2.32
C GLY A 285 -5.54 -12.19 -2.55
N ASN A 286 -4.88 -12.51 -3.66
CA ASN A 286 -4.51 -13.91 -3.93
C ASN A 286 -3.11 -14.07 -4.53
N THR A 287 -2.21 -14.62 -3.70
CA THR A 287 -0.99 -15.38 -4.05
C THR A 287 0.33 -14.69 -4.39
N ARG A 288 0.47 -13.34 -4.43
CA ARG A 288 1.80 -12.74 -4.68
C ARG A 288 2.24 -11.58 -3.79
N THR A 289 1.49 -11.24 -2.76
CA THR A 289 1.95 -10.29 -1.73
C THR A 289 2.62 -11.05 -0.60
N THR A 290 3.94 -11.23 -0.67
CA THR A 290 4.71 -11.77 0.46
C THR A 290 5.01 -10.65 1.45
N PHE A 291 4.57 -10.82 2.69
CA PHE A 291 5.20 -10.18 3.84
C PHE A 291 6.61 -10.78 4.01
N THR A 292 7.58 -9.97 4.39
CA THR A 292 8.80 -10.52 4.99
C THR A 292 8.43 -11.13 6.34
N PRO A 293 8.89 -12.35 6.67
CA PRO A 293 8.86 -12.93 8.02
C PRO A 293 9.69 -12.15 9.06
N ALA A 294 9.89 -10.85 8.90
CA ALA A 294 10.64 -10.02 9.84
C ALA A 294 9.85 -9.74 11.14
N ASP A 295 8.58 -10.14 11.21
CA ASP A 295 7.73 -10.04 12.40
C ASP A 295 7.52 -11.40 13.12
N LEU A 296 8.28 -12.44 12.75
CA LEU A 296 8.52 -13.58 13.65
C LEU A 296 9.90 -13.39 14.29
N PRO A 297 10.05 -13.59 15.62
CA PRO A 297 11.35 -13.45 16.26
C PRO A 297 12.37 -14.38 15.59
N ALA A 298 13.50 -13.82 15.17
CA ALA A 298 14.62 -14.60 14.68
C ALA A 298 15.21 -15.43 15.84
N PRO A 299 15.58 -16.71 15.62
CA PRO A 299 16.42 -17.44 16.57
C PRO A 299 17.78 -16.74 16.70
N PRO A 300 18.46 -16.86 17.86
CA PRO A 300 19.57 -15.99 18.22
C PRO A 300 20.80 -16.19 17.33
N ASP A 301 21.39 -15.04 16.97
CA ASP A 301 22.77 -14.76 16.59
C ASP A 301 23.53 -15.75 15.72
N PHE A 302 23.78 -15.36 14.46
CA PHE A 302 25.11 -15.39 13.85
C PHE A 302 25.17 -14.38 12.68
N ALA A 303 25.44 -13.11 12.98
CA ALA A 303 25.86 -12.15 11.95
C ALA A 303 27.31 -11.75 12.21
N PRO A 304 28.26 -12.01 11.29
CA PRO A 304 29.61 -11.49 11.42
C PRO A 304 29.61 -9.96 11.27
N PRO A 305 30.58 -9.26 11.88
CA PRO A 305 30.64 -7.81 11.83
C PRO A 305 30.77 -7.30 10.39
N PRO A 306 30.18 -6.14 10.07
CA PRO A 306 30.34 -5.53 8.76
C PRO A 306 31.82 -5.20 8.52
N PRO A 307 32.34 -5.41 7.30
CA PRO A 307 33.71 -5.06 6.99
C PRO A 307 33.91 -3.54 7.12
N PRO A 308 35.13 -3.09 7.48
CA PRO A 308 35.45 -1.68 7.60
C PRO A 308 35.19 -0.95 6.27
N HIS A 309 34.63 0.26 6.37
CA HIS A 309 34.40 1.15 5.24
C HIS A 309 35.72 1.53 4.58
N GLU A 310 36.09 0.81 3.52
CA GLU A 310 37.04 1.31 2.53
C GLU A 310 36.39 2.47 1.77
N VAL A 311 37.07 3.61 1.73
CA VAL A 311 36.73 4.73 0.86
C VAL A 311 36.95 4.22 -0.58
N PRO A 312 35.90 4.12 -1.42
CA PRO A 312 36.07 3.58 -2.76
C PRO A 312 37.00 4.49 -3.57
N SER A 313 38.02 3.89 -4.19
CA SER A 313 38.86 4.55 -5.18
C SER A 313 38.02 5.07 -6.35
N LEU A 314 38.38 6.23 -6.87
CA LEU A 314 37.70 6.91 -7.99
C LEU A 314 38.07 6.25 -9.33
N ASP A 315 37.42 5.15 -9.67
CA ASP A 315 37.56 4.53 -10.99
C ASP A 315 36.57 5.16 -11.98
N LEU A 316 36.99 6.25 -12.61
CA LEU A 316 36.31 6.81 -13.79
C LEU A 316 36.29 5.78 -14.91
N HIS A 317 35.09 5.33 -15.29
CA HIS A 317 34.96 4.36 -16.37
C HIS A 317 33.68 4.52 -17.18
N ALA A 318 33.78 4.13 -18.44
CA ALA A 318 32.65 3.81 -19.30
C ALA A 318 32.58 2.27 -19.39
N ALA A 319 31.38 1.71 -19.25
CA ALA A 319 31.20 0.26 -19.32
C ALA A 319 31.68 -0.29 -20.69
N PRO A 320 32.29 -1.48 -20.75
CA PRO A 320 32.83 -2.01 -22.00
C PRO A 320 31.74 -2.46 -22.99
N LYS A 321 30.51 -2.70 -22.53
CA LYS A 321 29.38 -3.15 -23.36
C LYS A 321 28.14 -2.26 -23.20
N ASN A 322 27.26 -2.28 -24.20
CA ASN A 322 25.93 -1.70 -24.09
C ASN A 322 25.04 -2.58 -23.21
N GLU A 323 24.20 -1.94 -22.40
CA GLU A 323 23.19 -2.57 -21.57
C GLU A 323 21.82 -2.38 -22.22
N ARG A 324 20.95 -3.39 -22.09
CA ARG A 324 19.57 -3.34 -22.60
C ARG A 324 18.64 -2.89 -21.48
N HIS A 325 17.90 -1.81 -21.75
CA HIS A 325 16.80 -1.35 -20.94
C HIS A 325 15.50 -1.63 -21.70
N SER A 326 14.65 -2.50 -21.15
CA SER A 326 13.35 -2.87 -21.73
C SER A 326 12.42 -1.67 -21.89
N PHE A 327 12.63 -0.64 -21.07
CA PHE A 327 11.85 0.58 -21.09
C PHE A 327 12.80 1.76 -20.93
N GLY A 328 13.47 2.14 -22.01
CA GLY A 328 14.31 3.34 -22.08
C GLY A 328 13.85 4.26 -23.19
N VAL A 329 14.26 5.53 -23.13
CA VAL A 329 13.93 6.53 -24.16
C VAL A 329 15.17 7.28 -24.59
N LYS A 330 15.15 7.77 -25.84
CA LYS A 330 16.05 8.82 -26.28
C LYS A 330 15.48 10.16 -25.81
N LEU A 331 16.10 10.77 -24.80
CA LEU A 331 15.78 12.15 -24.44
C LEU A 331 16.67 13.09 -25.27
N GLU A 332 16.05 13.91 -26.11
CA GLU A 332 16.79 14.92 -26.87
C GLU A 332 17.48 15.90 -25.91
N LEU A 333 18.66 16.38 -26.29
CA LEU A 333 19.51 17.23 -25.43
C LEU A 333 19.08 18.70 -25.39
N ASN A 334 17.80 18.98 -25.65
CA ASN A 334 17.14 20.30 -25.59
C ASN A 334 17.21 20.91 -24.16
N ASP A 335 16.55 22.03 -23.93
CA ASP A 335 16.75 22.92 -22.76
C ASP A 335 16.24 22.44 -21.38
N TRP A 336 16.14 21.12 -21.15
CA TRP A 336 15.76 20.59 -19.83
C TRP A 336 16.91 20.61 -18.83
N ALA A 337 16.58 20.65 -17.53
CA ALA A 337 17.52 20.57 -16.42
C ALA A 337 17.32 19.27 -15.62
N TYR A 338 18.31 18.86 -14.81
CA TYR A 338 18.07 17.83 -13.80
C TYR A 338 17.29 18.42 -12.62
N ALA A 339 16.49 17.59 -11.97
CA ALA A 339 15.88 17.84 -10.68
C ALA A 339 16.27 16.74 -9.69
N LEU A 340 16.38 17.12 -8.42
CA LEU A 340 16.56 16.19 -7.30
C LEU A 340 15.25 15.42 -7.06
N GLU A 341 15.33 14.09 -6.99
CA GLU A 341 14.17 13.28 -6.62
C GLU A 341 13.79 13.51 -5.15
N PRO A 342 12.48 13.56 -4.82
CA PRO A 342 12.03 13.77 -3.45
C PRO A 342 12.51 12.63 -2.55
N ARG A 343 13.45 12.97 -1.68
CA ARG A 343 13.96 12.17 -0.56
C ARG A 343 14.08 13.09 0.65
N ALA A 344 14.01 12.52 1.85
CA ALA A 344 14.26 13.24 3.09
C ALA A 344 15.76 13.62 3.19
N VAL A 345 16.15 14.67 2.48
CA VAL A 345 17.50 15.24 2.50
C VAL A 345 17.42 16.73 2.78
N PHE A 346 18.38 17.24 3.54
CA PHE A 346 18.53 18.66 3.86
C PHE A 346 19.90 19.15 3.42
N TYR A 347 20.11 20.45 3.53
CA TYR A 347 21.40 21.05 3.24
C TYR A 347 22.35 20.93 4.43
N GLY A 348 23.43 20.17 4.26
CA GLY A 348 24.45 19.99 5.30
C GLY A 348 25.77 20.71 5.03
N PRO A 349 26.74 20.60 5.96
CA PRO A 349 28.03 21.28 5.88
C PRO A 349 28.97 20.68 4.82
N GLY A 350 29.96 21.44 4.36
CA GLY A 350 30.99 20.96 3.43
C GLY A 350 30.73 21.30 1.96
N TRP A 351 31.41 20.60 1.04
CA TRP A 351 31.34 20.88 -0.40
C TRP A 351 30.07 20.34 -1.04
N TYR A 352 29.74 19.09 -0.75
CA TYR A 352 28.51 18.44 -1.21
C TYR A 352 27.29 19.00 -0.46
N PRO A 353 26.18 19.32 -1.14
CA PRO A 353 25.08 20.01 -0.49
C PRO A 353 24.11 19.07 0.26
N PHE A 354 23.90 17.83 -0.20
CA PHE A 354 22.80 16.99 0.29
C PHE A 354 23.22 16.08 1.44
N HIS A 355 22.52 16.16 2.57
CA HIS A 355 22.81 15.38 3.76
C HIS A 355 21.56 14.66 4.27
N GLU A 356 21.79 13.58 5.02
CA GLU A 356 20.79 12.87 5.79
C GLU A 356 21.16 12.89 7.28
N HIS A 357 20.15 12.75 8.15
CA HIS A 357 20.36 12.73 9.59
C HIS A 357 20.90 11.37 9.96
N VAL A 358 21.96 11.35 10.77
CA VAL A 358 22.38 10.12 11.42
C VAL A 358 21.37 9.86 12.53
N THR A 359 20.61 8.79 12.40
CA THR A 359 19.70 8.32 13.43
C THR A 359 20.40 7.29 14.31
N ARG A 360 20.08 7.26 15.59
CA ARG A 360 20.40 6.16 16.50
C ARG A 360 19.12 5.43 16.83
N ARG A 361 19.20 4.11 16.99
CA ARG A 361 18.08 3.32 17.47
C ARG A 361 18.00 3.45 18.99
N GLU A 362 16.84 3.86 19.48
CA GLU A 362 16.50 3.85 20.90
C GLU A 362 15.28 2.98 21.12
N LYS A 363 15.14 2.40 22.32
CA LYS A 363 13.90 1.75 22.71
C LYS A 363 12.78 2.76 22.79
N ASP A 364 11.67 2.47 22.13
CA ASP A 364 10.51 3.33 22.19
C ASP A 364 9.87 3.22 23.59
N PRO A 365 9.81 4.32 24.38
CA PRO A 365 9.22 4.29 25.72
C PRO A 365 7.72 3.97 25.70
N THR A 366 7.03 4.17 24.58
CA THR A 366 5.60 3.84 24.44
C THR A 366 5.38 2.47 23.79
N ALA A 367 6.43 1.86 23.23
CA ALA A 367 6.37 0.55 22.60
C ALA A 367 7.67 -0.24 22.84
N PRO A 368 7.83 -0.92 24.00
CA PRO A 368 9.10 -1.52 24.43
C PRO A 368 9.70 -2.58 23.49
N LEU A 369 8.87 -3.16 22.61
CA LEU A 369 9.28 -4.14 21.61
C LEU A 369 9.79 -3.50 20.30
N HIS A 370 9.62 -2.19 20.13
CA HIS A 370 10.04 -1.45 18.94
C HIS A 370 11.21 -0.52 19.27
N ASP A 371 12.12 -0.44 18.31
CA ASP A 371 13.16 0.58 18.31
C ASP A 371 12.65 1.74 17.47
N ARG A 372 12.82 2.97 17.97
CA ARG A 372 12.59 4.19 17.21
C ARG A 372 13.92 4.78 16.75
N ASP A 373 13.92 5.35 15.55
CA ASP A 373 15.06 6.10 15.03
C ASP A 373 15.03 7.53 15.59
N VAL A 374 16.00 7.86 16.43
CA VAL A 374 16.14 9.19 17.05
C VAL A 374 17.29 9.95 16.38
N PRO A 375 17.07 11.19 15.91
CA PRO A 375 18.14 12.00 15.32
C PRO A 375 19.27 12.23 16.33
N THR A 376 20.50 11.93 15.95
CA THR A 376 21.69 12.16 16.80
C THR A 376 22.18 13.62 16.78
N GLY A 377 21.52 14.49 16.02
CA GLY A 377 22.00 15.83 15.68
C GLY A 377 23.16 15.85 14.69
N ARG A 378 23.76 14.69 14.36
CA ARG A 378 24.80 14.57 13.34
C ARG A 378 24.19 14.36 11.95
N THR A 379 24.96 14.75 10.94
CA THR A 379 24.54 14.67 9.54
C THR A 379 25.67 14.06 8.71
N VAL A 380 25.31 13.32 7.66
CA VAL A 380 26.28 12.73 6.73
C VAL A 380 25.89 13.01 5.29
N PRO A 381 26.87 13.17 4.36
CA PRO A 381 26.59 13.33 2.94
C PRO A 381 25.74 12.18 2.39
N ALA A 382 24.59 12.50 1.80
CA ALA A 382 23.62 11.52 1.34
C ALA A 382 23.82 11.14 -0.14
N ARG A 383 23.61 9.86 -0.47
CA ARG A 383 23.52 9.42 -1.87
C ARG A 383 22.15 9.80 -2.43
N VAL A 384 22.11 10.65 -3.45
CA VAL A 384 20.85 11.14 -4.05
C VAL A 384 20.67 10.67 -5.47
N ARG A 385 19.42 10.67 -5.92
CA ARG A 385 19.06 10.39 -7.32
C ARG A 385 18.55 11.67 -7.97
N LEU A 386 18.94 11.89 -9.23
CA LEU A 386 18.43 12.94 -10.07
C LEU A 386 17.63 12.36 -11.23
N SER A 387 16.65 13.13 -11.69
CA SER A 387 15.85 12.84 -12.88
C SER A 387 15.71 14.09 -13.76
N PRO A 388 15.52 13.97 -15.08
CA PRO A 388 15.20 15.12 -15.92
C PRO A 388 13.92 15.84 -15.46
N ASP A 389 13.96 17.17 -15.43
CA ASP A 389 12.85 18.07 -15.11
C ASP A 389 12.01 18.36 -16.35
N VAL A 390 11.27 17.35 -16.78
CA VAL A 390 10.37 17.43 -17.94
C VAL A 390 9.05 16.74 -17.62
N GLU A 391 7.99 17.26 -18.23
CA GLU A 391 6.59 16.88 -17.98
C GLU A 391 6.33 15.37 -18.11
N ASN A 392 7.17 14.58 -18.81
CA ASN A 392 6.90 13.17 -19.15
C ASN A 392 8.09 12.16 -19.07
N PHE A 393 9.29 12.47 -18.55
CA PHE A 393 10.45 11.56 -18.73
C PHE A 393 11.33 11.30 -17.50
N SER A 394 10.89 10.38 -16.62
CA SER A 394 11.69 9.82 -15.52
C SER A 394 12.11 8.37 -15.84
N TRP A 395 12.82 8.15 -16.95
CA TRP A 395 13.16 6.80 -17.41
C TRP A 395 14.38 6.21 -16.69
N ALA A 396 14.40 4.89 -16.50
CA ALA A 396 15.48 4.20 -15.78
C ALA A 396 16.87 4.49 -16.38
N ASN A 397 16.92 4.73 -17.70
CA ASN A 397 18.14 5.10 -18.41
C ASN A 397 18.53 6.59 -18.24
N GLU A 398 17.69 7.42 -17.67
CA GLU A 398 17.96 8.86 -17.47
C GLU A 398 18.24 9.22 -16.01
N TYR A 399 18.08 8.27 -15.09
CA TYR A 399 18.46 8.46 -13.70
C TYR A 399 19.95 8.61 -13.53
N VAL A 400 20.30 9.58 -12.69
CA VAL A 400 21.67 9.80 -12.24
C VAL A 400 21.75 9.50 -10.77
N GLN A 401 22.66 8.62 -10.37
CA GLN A 401 23.00 8.41 -8.96
C GLN A 401 24.20 9.26 -8.61
N LEU A 402 24.06 10.14 -7.63
CA LEU A 402 25.17 10.90 -7.07
C LEU A 402 25.69 10.25 -5.81
N THR A 403 27.01 10.14 -5.72
CA THR A 403 27.74 9.66 -4.54
C THR A 403 28.78 10.72 -4.14
N PRO A 404 28.71 11.24 -2.91
CA PRO A 404 29.67 12.24 -2.43
C PRO A 404 31.05 11.63 -2.18
N VAL A 405 32.11 12.34 -2.59
CA VAL A 405 33.52 12.01 -2.35
C VAL A 405 34.28 13.30 -2.01
N ASP A 406 34.25 13.71 -0.74
CA ASP A 406 34.84 14.99 -0.27
C ASP A 406 34.34 16.22 -1.07
N HIS A 407 35.23 16.91 -1.81
CA HIS A 407 34.89 18.03 -2.67
C HIS A 407 34.44 17.62 -4.08
N ARG A 408 34.47 16.32 -4.36
CA ARG A 408 34.09 15.71 -5.63
C ARG A 408 32.75 14.98 -5.48
N VAL A 409 32.07 14.81 -6.60
CA VAL A 409 30.84 14.04 -6.68
C VAL A 409 30.98 13.05 -7.81
N GLN A 410 30.78 11.78 -7.48
CA GLN A 410 30.70 10.73 -8.48
C GLN A 410 29.26 10.68 -9.01
N ALA A 411 29.09 10.78 -10.32
CA ALA A 411 27.80 10.71 -10.98
C ALA A 411 27.76 9.47 -11.89
N ARG A 412 26.94 8.49 -11.51
CA ARG A 412 26.63 7.33 -12.35
C ARG A 412 25.41 7.65 -13.20
N LEU A 413 25.55 7.60 -14.52
CA LEU A 413 24.45 7.81 -15.47
C LEU A 413 24.47 6.78 -16.60
N HIS A 414 23.35 6.66 -17.30
CA HIS A 414 23.26 5.87 -18.52
C HIS A 414 23.15 6.79 -19.74
N LEU A 415 24.03 6.58 -20.72
CA LEU A 415 24.06 7.32 -21.98
C LEU A 415 23.33 6.52 -23.05
N TYR A 416 22.48 7.18 -23.83
CA TYR A 416 21.69 6.53 -24.88
C TYR A 416 22.58 6.20 -26.08
N VAL A 417 22.53 4.95 -26.55
CA VAL A 417 23.33 4.47 -27.68
C VAL A 417 22.47 4.18 -28.90
N GLY A 418 21.24 3.71 -28.71
CA GLY A 418 20.34 3.34 -29.81
C GLY A 418 19.21 2.44 -29.34
N GLN A 419 18.57 1.77 -30.30
CA GLN A 419 17.56 0.74 -30.03
C GLN A 419 17.92 -0.56 -30.74
N GLU A 420 17.61 -1.69 -30.09
CA GLU A 420 17.79 -3.02 -30.66
C GLU A 420 16.63 -3.92 -30.22
N ARG A 421 15.89 -4.49 -31.19
CA ARG A 421 14.75 -5.41 -30.94
C ARG A 421 13.75 -4.88 -29.90
N GLY A 422 13.38 -3.60 -30.01
CA GLY A 422 12.45 -2.95 -29.09
C GLY A 422 12.99 -2.60 -27.70
N SER A 423 14.26 -2.91 -27.41
CA SER A 423 14.94 -2.46 -26.18
C SER A 423 15.81 -1.24 -26.45
N THR A 424 15.87 -0.31 -25.50
CA THR A 424 16.81 0.80 -25.56
C THR A 424 18.19 0.33 -25.12
N LEU A 425 19.19 0.61 -25.94
CA LEU A 425 20.59 0.36 -25.63
C LEU A 425 21.19 1.59 -24.96
N VAL A 426 21.79 1.37 -23.79
CA VAL A 426 22.49 2.41 -23.05
C VAL A 426 23.91 1.98 -22.68
N ARG A 427 24.74 2.95 -22.31
CA ARG A 427 26.10 2.76 -21.83
C ARG A 427 26.20 3.37 -20.44
N THR A 428 26.48 2.55 -19.43
CA THR A 428 26.77 3.06 -18.08
C THR A 428 28.09 3.82 -18.10
N VAL A 429 28.08 5.03 -17.53
CA VAL A 429 29.24 5.89 -17.41
C VAL A 429 29.32 6.46 -16.01
N MET A 430 30.55 6.54 -15.50
CA MET A 430 30.88 7.23 -14.27
C MET A 430 31.59 8.55 -14.58
N LEU A 431 30.99 9.67 -14.19
CA LEU A 431 31.61 11.00 -14.26
C LEU A 431 32.05 11.46 -12.88
N GLU A 432 33.05 12.32 -12.84
CA GLU A 432 33.43 13.05 -11.63
C GLU A 432 33.10 14.53 -11.81
N ILE A 433 32.53 15.14 -10.77
CA ILE A 433 32.24 16.56 -10.72
C ILE A 433 33.05 17.16 -9.59
N ASP A 434 34.02 17.99 -9.93
CA ASP A 434 34.81 18.73 -8.97
C ASP A 434 34.08 20.03 -8.61
N LEU A 435 33.55 20.10 -7.39
CA LEU A 435 32.82 21.27 -6.89
C LEU A 435 33.71 22.43 -6.48
N ARG A 436 35.02 22.19 -6.33
CA ARG A 436 36.04 23.22 -6.07
C ARG A 436 36.46 23.89 -7.37
N ALA A 437 36.84 23.09 -8.37
CA ALA A 437 37.22 23.57 -9.70
C ALA A 437 36.03 23.96 -10.57
N LYS A 438 34.80 23.56 -10.20
CA LYS A 438 33.55 23.72 -10.98
C LYS A 438 33.67 23.11 -12.37
N ARG A 439 34.18 21.87 -12.43
CA ARG A 439 34.46 21.16 -13.69
C ARG A 439 33.89 19.75 -13.65
N VAL A 440 33.57 19.24 -14.84
CA VAL A 440 33.14 17.87 -15.07
C VAL A 440 34.29 17.12 -15.72
N MET A 441 34.67 15.99 -15.14
CA MET A 441 35.71 15.10 -15.63
C MET A 441 35.05 13.88 -16.25
N LEU A 442 35.37 13.62 -17.52
CA LEU A 442 34.91 12.45 -18.26
C LEU A 442 35.98 11.35 -18.21
N PRO A 443 35.59 10.06 -18.24
CA PRO A 443 36.52 8.96 -18.44
C PRO A 443 37.34 9.14 -19.72
N PRO A 444 38.66 8.91 -19.70
CA PRO A 444 39.50 9.03 -20.91
C PRO A 444 39.07 8.06 -22.02
N GLN A 445 38.56 6.88 -21.65
CA GLN A 445 38.06 5.83 -22.54
C GLN A 445 36.63 6.08 -23.08
N MET A 446 36.10 7.29 -22.93
CA MET A 446 34.75 7.63 -23.40
C MET A 446 34.64 7.52 -24.93
N PRO A 447 33.68 6.73 -25.47
CA PRO A 447 33.43 6.68 -26.90
C PRO A 447 33.08 8.06 -27.46
N THR A 448 33.69 8.45 -28.59
CA THR A 448 33.52 9.78 -29.21
C THR A 448 32.05 10.13 -29.46
N ALA A 449 31.25 9.16 -29.91
CA ALA A 449 29.82 9.34 -30.18
C ALA A 449 28.99 9.69 -28.94
N LEU A 450 29.45 9.35 -27.74
CA LEU A 450 28.73 9.60 -26.47
C LEU A 450 29.28 10.80 -25.70
N ARG A 451 30.41 11.36 -26.12
CA ARG A 451 31.10 12.44 -25.41
C ARG A 451 30.22 13.68 -25.27
N HIS A 452 29.59 14.12 -26.35
CA HIS A 452 28.69 15.29 -26.32
C HIS A 452 27.54 15.10 -25.33
N GLN A 453 26.92 13.91 -25.31
CA GLN A 453 25.85 13.60 -24.35
C GLN A 453 26.35 13.64 -22.90
N ALA A 454 27.53 13.08 -22.64
CA ALA A 454 28.15 13.07 -21.33
C ALA A 454 28.49 14.50 -20.85
N GLU A 455 28.99 15.36 -21.73
CA GLU A 455 29.31 16.75 -21.43
C GLU A 455 28.06 17.56 -21.05
N VAL A 456 27.01 17.47 -21.86
CA VAL A 456 25.74 18.17 -21.61
C VAL A 456 25.11 17.71 -20.29
N LYS A 457 24.96 16.39 -20.09
CA LYS A 457 24.37 15.85 -18.86
C LYS A 457 25.24 16.16 -17.64
N GLY A 458 26.55 15.98 -17.76
CA GLY A 458 27.52 16.34 -16.72
C GLY A 458 27.42 17.81 -16.31
N ARG A 459 27.30 18.71 -17.30
CA ARG A 459 27.15 20.14 -17.05
C ARG A 459 25.87 20.46 -16.28
N ARG A 460 24.75 19.85 -16.66
CA ARG A 460 23.47 20.02 -15.95
C ARG A 460 23.53 19.54 -14.50
N ILE A 461 24.23 18.44 -14.23
CA ILE A 461 24.45 17.97 -12.86
C ILE A 461 25.28 18.99 -12.06
N LEU A 462 26.35 19.52 -12.65
CA LEU A 462 27.14 20.58 -12.02
C LEU A 462 26.28 21.83 -11.73
N ASP A 463 25.48 22.28 -12.69
CA ASP A 463 24.63 23.46 -12.54
C ASP A 463 23.59 23.26 -11.41
N LEU A 464 23.00 22.07 -11.30
CA LEU A 464 22.13 21.68 -10.18
C LEU A 464 22.88 21.74 -8.83
N LEU A 465 24.06 21.12 -8.74
CA LEU A 465 24.86 21.12 -7.50
C LEU A 465 25.27 22.55 -7.09
N LEU A 466 25.58 23.41 -8.06
CA LEU A 466 25.89 24.82 -7.81
C LEU A 466 24.64 25.63 -7.41
N ALA A 467 23.46 25.32 -7.95
CA ALA A 467 22.19 25.92 -7.51
C ALA A 467 21.88 25.53 -6.06
N ALA A 468 21.98 24.24 -5.71
CA ALA A 468 21.80 23.75 -4.35
C ALA A 468 22.73 24.43 -3.34
N ARG A 469 24.01 24.57 -3.70
CA ARG A 469 24.99 25.29 -2.84
C ARG A 469 24.68 26.77 -2.70
N ARG A 470 24.08 27.42 -3.71
CA ARG A 470 23.63 28.81 -3.62
C ARG A 470 22.44 28.95 -2.68
N GLU A 471 21.48 28.03 -2.71
CA GLU A 471 20.36 28.01 -1.75
C GLU A 471 20.87 27.88 -0.31
N ARG A 472 21.75 26.91 -0.05
CA ARG A 472 22.35 26.74 1.27
C ARG A 472 23.06 28.00 1.78
N ARG A 473 23.82 28.68 0.91
CA ARG A 473 24.51 29.94 1.29
C ARG A 473 23.54 31.08 1.62
N ARG A 474 22.29 31.01 1.14
CA ARG A 474 21.22 31.95 1.48
C ARG A 474 20.48 31.56 2.77
N GLY A 475 20.95 30.55 3.50
CA GLY A 475 20.33 30.11 4.76
C GLY A 475 19.12 29.20 4.58
N VAL A 476 18.84 28.73 3.36
CA VAL A 476 17.81 27.70 3.15
C VAL A 476 18.31 26.38 3.70
N ASN A 477 17.51 25.71 4.54
CA ASN A 477 17.88 24.46 5.20
C ASN A 477 17.54 23.22 4.37
N GLU A 478 16.64 23.32 3.39
CA GLU A 478 16.18 22.18 2.57
C GLU A 478 16.13 22.53 1.08
N PRO A 479 16.32 21.56 0.16
CA PRO A 479 16.25 21.80 -1.26
C PRO A 479 14.90 22.34 -1.71
N ARG A 480 14.87 23.42 -2.50
CA ARG A 480 13.65 23.94 -3.12
C ARG A 480 13.82 24.20 -4.61
N ALA A 481 14.75 25.05 -5.01
CA ALA A 481 14.95 25.41 -6.42
C ALA A 481 15.51 24.26 -7.27
N VAL A 482 16.19 23.29 -6.65
CA VAL A 482 16.70 22.09 -7.34
C VAL A 482 15.70 20.93 -7.36
N LEU A 483 14.56 21.09 -6.68
CA LEU A 483 13.44 20.21 -6.86
C LEU A 483 12.70 20.60 -8.15
N ALA A 484 12.07 19.61 -8.77
CA ALA A 484 11.16 19.86 -9.88
C ALA A 484 10.01 20.78 -9.44
N PRO A 485 9.41 21.59 -10.34
CA PRO A 485 8.39 22.58 -10.00
C PRO A 485 7.25 22.05 -9.10
N TRP A 486 6.82 20.83 -9.33
CA TRP A 486 5.75 20.15 -8.56
C TRP A 486 6.18 19.64 -7.17
N ASN A 487 7.46 19.73 -6.82
CA ASN A 487 8.02 19.33 -5.53
C ASN A 487 8.42 20.54 -4.65
N ARG A 488 8.27 21.79 -5.13
CA ARG A 488 8.83 22.99 -4.46
C ARG A 488 8.04 23.47 -3.23
N GLY A 489 6.85 22.92 -2.97
CA GLY A 489 5.88 23.49 -2.03
C GLY A 489 5.35 24.85 -2.51
N ASP A 490 4.39 25.44 -1.81
CA ASP A 490 3.92 26.79 -2.13
C ASP A 490 5.07 27.80 -1.94
N PRO A 491 5.19 28.81 -2.83
CA PRO A 491 6.13 29.91 -2.61
C PRO A 491 5.79 30.60 -1.28
N PRO A 492 6.78 31.05 -0.50
CA PRO A 492 6.49 31.89 0.65
C PRO A 492 5.71 33.12 0.16
N SER A 493 4.60 33.42 0.85
CA SER A 493 3.88 34.68 0.73
C SER A 493 4.89 35.83 0.67
N ALA A 494 4.73 36.75 -0.29
CA ALA A 494 5.64 37.87 -0.50
C ALA A 494 5.60 38.94 0.61
N ASP A 495 5.04 38.62 1.78
CA ASP A 495 5.03 39.46 2.96
C ASP A 495 5.87 38.81 4.08
N THR A 496 7.19 39.04 4.07
CA THR A 496 8.05 39.15 5.26
C THR A 496 9.36 39.86 4.93
#